data_AF-A0A3S0L503-F1
#
_entry.id   AF-A0A3S0L503-F1
#
_cell.length_a   1.000
_cell.length_b   1.000
_cell.length_c   1.000
_cell.angle_alpha   90.00
_cell.angle_beta   90.00
_cell.angle_gamma   90.00
#
_symmetry.space_group_name_H-M   'P 1'
#
loop_
_entity.id
_entity.type
_entity.pdbx_description
1 polymer ?
#
loop_
_entity_poly.entity_id
_entity_poly.type
_entity_poly.pdbx_seq_one_letter_code
_entity_poly.pdbx_strand_id
1 'polypeptide(L)'
;MSSPPPALPERRLGVRHAGALCVGMVIGAGIFKTSPLAAQALGDPTQLLLAWALGGVLSLVGGLCFAELAAAFPDTGGDYHFLRRAYGHRLGFLFAWSRFAVIHTGSMALLGFVFGDYLAQVVDLSPWLGAHASALLAALLIVALTGLNLLGVRVGLGTQLGLSAAVLGGLVLLGLGAGAQVLAGTPPATPPPPLPGQDWGLALVFVFLAYGGWSDAATLSAEMRDPERGIRRALLLGLGLVMALYLLANWAYLRVLGVSGLAAAEAPAAALMRIAFGRGAELLMVGVVTLTALSVMNALLIAGPRTTYAAARDLASEWHLARWNHARGTPTGAVLATSAVALALVAFGDFTRGGFSTMVDYLSPVYWFFMTLSALAVIVLRWREPDQPRPVRVPLYPWLPLLFAASSAYVLWSSVVYVKAGAVVGVAVLAVGAALLWGHGRWRQQTSR
;
A
#
# COMPACT_ATOMS: atom_id res chain seq x y z
N MET A 1 5.14 13.78 41.11
CA MET A 1 5.35 14.53 39.85
C MET A 1 4.56 13.82 38.77
N SER A 2 3.41 14.35 38.38
CA SER A 2 2.62 13.83 37.25
C SER A 2 3.42 14.02 35.97
N SER A 3 3.73 12.93 35.28
CA SER A 3 4.31 12.96 33.93
C SER A 3 3.52 13.93 33.05
N PRO A 4 4.19 14.82 32.28
CA PRO A 4 3.49 15.75 31.41
C PRO A 4 2.59 14.95 30.44
N PRO A 5 1.39 15.46 30.11
CA PRO A 5 0.54 14.81 29.12
C PRO A 5 1.33 14.64 27.82
N PRO A 6 1.17 13.50 27.12
CA PRO A 6 1.85 13.29 25.84
C PRO A 6 1.51 14.45 24.91
N ALA A 7 2.53 15.09 24.34
CA ALA A 7 2.36 16.20 23.42
C ALA A 7 1.47 15.76 22.25
N LEU A 8 0.28 16.36 22.13
CA LEU A 8 -0.60 16.13 20.98
C LEU A 8 0.07 16.72 19.73
N PRO A 9 0.00 16.06 18.56
CA PRO A 9 0.55 16.60 17.32
C PRO A 9 -0.03 17.99 17.03
N GLU A 10 0.82 18.92 16.62
CA GLU A 10 0.35 20.26 16.25
C GLU A 10 -0.45 20.22 14.95
N ARG A 11 -1.67 20.79 14.97
CA ARG A 11 -2.58 20.83 13.81
C ARG A 11 -2.12 21.83 12.75
N ARG A 12 -1.09 21.48 11.98
CA ARG A 12 -0.49 22.37 10.97
C ARG A 12 -0.89 22.02 9.54
N LEU A 13 -1.46 20.84 9.29
CA LEU A 13 -1.68 20.33 7.93
C LEU A 13 -2.98 20.86 7.30
N GLY A 14 -2.85 21.56 6.16
CA GLY A 14 -3.99 22.02 5.36
C GLY A 14 -4.50 20.96 4.37
N VAL A 15 -5.74 21.12 3.88
CA VAL A 15 -6.39 20.15 2.97
C VAL A 15 -5.58 19.85 1.71
N ARG A 16 -4.99 20.88 1.07
CA ARG A 16 -4.17 20.71 -0.14
C ARG A 16 -2.93 19.85 0.12
N HIS A 17 -2.27 20.09 1.25
CA HIS A 17 -1.08 19.33 1.66
C HIS A 17 -1.46 17.89 2.04
N ALA A 18 -2.55 17.69 2.79
CA ALA A 18 -3.06 16.37 3.13
C ALA A 18 -3.49 15.58 1.88
N GLY A 19 -4.14 16.23 0.91
CA GLY A 19 -4.49 15.62 -0.38
C GLY A 19 -3.26 15.22 -1.18
N ALA A 20 -2.24 16.09 -1.28
CA ALA A 20 -0.99 15.77 -1.95
C ALA A 20 -0.23 14.61 -1.27
N LEU A 21 -0.25 14.56 0.07
CA LEU A 21 0.31 13.44 0.83
C LEU A 21 -0.48 12.15 0.58
N CYS A 22 -1.81 12.20 0.55
CA CYS A 22 -2.66 11.06 0.20
C CYS A 22 -2.33 10.54 -1.20
N VAL A 23 -2.18 11.43 -2.18
CA VAL A 23 -1.77 11.08 -3.54
C VAL A 23 -0.40 10.41 -3.53
N GLY A 24 0.58 10.97 -2.81
CA GLY A 24 1.93 10.39 -2.71
C GLY A 24 1.99 9.06 -1.94
N MET A 25 1.05 8.79 -1.04
CA MET A 25 0.94 7.51 -0.32
C MET A 25 0.30 6.41 -1.18
N VAL A 26 -0.68 6.78 -2.02
CA VAL A 26 -1.39 5.84 -2.88
C VAL A 26 -0.65 5.58 -4.18
N ILE A 27 -0.12 6.63 -4.83
CA ILE A 27 0.66 6.50 -6.04
C ILE A 27 2.04 5.96 -5.68
N GLY A 28 2.12 4.63 -5.65
CA GLY A 28 3.36 3.90 -5.50
C GLY A 28 3.80 3.22 -6.79
N ALA A 29 4.77 2.32 -6.65
CA ALA A 29 5.26 1.54 -7.78
C ALA A 29 4.24 0.47 -8.25
N GLY A 30 3.15 0.27 -7.51
CA GLY A 30 2.12 -0.74 -7.75
C GLY A 30 1.47 -0.63 -9.15
N ILE A 31 1.02 0.56 -9.56
CA ILE A 31 0.36 0.79 -10.87
C ILE A 31 1.20 0.26 -12.05
N PHE A 32 2.51 0.33 -11.93
CA PHE A 32 3.45 -0.08 -12.98
C PHE A 32 3.57 -1.60 -13.12
N LYS A 33 3.31 -2.36 -12.05
CA LYS A 33 3.39 -3.83 -12.02
C LYS A 33 2.03 -4.54 -11.96
N THR A 34 0.99 -3.89 -11.44
CA THR A 34 -0.34 -4.50 -11.32
C THR A 34 -1.16 -4.37 -12.60
N SER A 35 -0.96 -3.31 -13.41
CA SER A 35 -1.59 -3.18 -14.73
C SER A 35 -1.38 -4.39 -15.66
N PRO A 36 -0.15 -4.91 -15.87
CA PRO A 36 0.06 -6.06 -16.73
C PRO A 36 -0.60 -7.32 -16.15
N LEU A 37 -0.57 -7.51 -14.84
CA LEU A 37 -1.20 -8.66 -14.16
C LEU A 37 -2.73 -8.61 -14.23
N ALA A 38 -3.33 -7.42 -14.08
CA ALA A 38 -4.76 -7.22 -14.29
C ALA A 38 -5.17 -7.44 -15.75
N ALA A 39 -4.31 -7.05 -16.71
CA ALA A 39 -4.54 -7.33 -18.13
C ALA A 39 -4.46 -8.82 -18.45
N GLN A 40 -3.52 -9.57 -17.84
CA GLN A 40 -3.44 -11.03 -17.94
C GLN A 40 -4.73 -11.71 -17.42
N ALA A 41 -5.31 -11.18 -16.33
CA ALA A 41 -6.49 -11.76 -15.70
C ALA A 41 -7.80 -11.50 -16.47
N LEU A 42 -7.95 -10.34 -17.13
CA LEU A 42 -9.19 -9.92 -17.79
C LEU A 42 -9.21 -10.06 -19.31
N GLY A 43 -8.04 -10.08 -19.97
CA GLY A 43 -7.90 -10.32 -21.41
C GLY A 43 -8.56 -9.30 -22.36
N ASP A 44 -9.41 -8.39 -21.85
CA ASP A 44 -10.19 -7.42 -22.62
C ASP A 44 -9.89 -5.97 -22.19
N PRO A 45 -9.67 -5.04 -23.14
CA PRO A 45 -9.38 -3.63 -22.85
C PRO A 45 -10.48 -2.91 -22.06
N THR A 46 -11.74 -3.18 -22.37
CA THR A 46 -12.87 -2.51 -21.72
C THR A 46 -13.05 -3.02 -20.30
N GLN A 47 -12.92 -4.33 -20.09
CA GLN A 47 -12.93 -4.93 -18.76
C GLN A 47 -11.81 -4.40 -17.89
N LEU A 48 -10.60 -4.23 -18.44
CA LEU A 48 -9.47 -3.66 -17.72
C LEU A 48 -9.78 -2.23 -17.22
N LEU A 49 -10.26 -1.35 -18.11
CA LEU A 49 -10.61 0.02 -17.72
C LEU A 49 -11.77 0.06 -16.71
N LEU A 50 -12.77 -0.81 -16.87
CA LEU A 50 -13.86 -0.97 -15.93
C LEU A 50 -13.37 -1.43 -14.55
N ALA A 51 -12.43 -2.37 -14.48
CA ALA A 51 -11.84 -2.83 -13.23
C ALA A 51 -11.11 -1.69 -12.50
N TRP A 52 -10.30 -0.90 -13.22
CA TRP A 52 -9.62 0.27 -12.65
C TRP A 52 -10.58 1.37 -12.19
N ALA A 53 -11.66 1.62 -12.94
CA ALA A 53 -12.71 2.55 -12.54
C ALA A 53 -13.46 2.06 -11.30
N LEU A 54 -13.84 0.78 -11.27
CA LEU A 54 -14.52 0.15 -10.15
C LEU A 54 -13.66 0.17 -8.89
N GLY A 55 -12.37 -0.17 -8.99
CA GLY A 55 -11.43 -0.09 -7.88
C GLY A 55 -11.28 1.34 -7.33
N GLY A 56 -11.27 2.34 -8.21
CA GLY A 56 -11.22 3.76 -7.81
C GLY A 56 -12.50 4.21 -7.10
N VAL A 57 -13.67 3.87 -7.64
CA VAL A 57 -14.97 4.18 -7.02
C VAL A 57 -15.09 3.50 -5.66
N LEU A 58 -14.75 2.22 -5.55
CA LEU A 58 -14.82 1.49 -4.28
C LEU A 58 -13.80 2.01 -3.26
N SER A 59 -12.62 2.46 -3.71
CA SER A 59 -11.65 3.15 -2.85
C SER A 59 -12.17 4.50 -2.37
N LEU A 60 -12.89 5.27 -3.19
CA LEU A 60 -13.55 6.51 -2.76
C LEU A 60 -14.63 6.24 -1.70
N VAL A 61 -15.40 5.16 -1.85
CA VAL A 61 -16.37 4.72 -0.83
C VAL A 61 -15.66 4.35 0.47
N GLY A 62 -14.55 3.62 0.40
CA GLY A 62 -13.69 3.34 1.55
C GLY A 62 -13.15 4.61 2.21
N GLY A 63 -12.68 5.57 1.41
CA GLY A 63 -12.21 6.88 1.87
C GLY A 63 -13.30 7.69 2.60
N LEU A 64 -14.56 7.60 2.16
CA LEU A 64 -15.70 8.19 2.89
C LEU A 64 -15.89 7.54 4.26
N CYS A 65 -15.84 6.21 4.32
CA CYS A 65 -15.98 5.45 5.56
C CYS A 65 -14.88 5.82 6.57
N PHE A 66 -13.64 5.90 6.10
CA PHE A 66 -12.51 6.32 6.91
C PHE A 66 -12.57 7.80 7.31
N ALA A 67 -13.09 8.68 6.44
CA ALA A 67 -13.27 10.08 6.80
C ALA A 67 -14.26 10.26 7.96
N GLU A 68 -15.33 9.46 8.04
CA GLU A 68 -16.23 9.46 9.20
C GLU A 68 -15.51 8.97 10.46
N LEU A 69 -14.80 7.83 10.40
CA LEU A 69 -14.08 7.29 11.55
C LEU A 69 -13.01 8.28 12.05
N ALA A 70 -12.22 8.85 11.14
CA ALA A 70 -11.16 9.79 11.46
C ALA A 70 -11.68 11.12 12.02
N ALA A 71 -12.82 11.61 11.53
CA ALA A 71 -13.45 12.82 12.06
C ALA A 71 -14.13 12.59 13.41
N ALA A 72 -14.71 11.41 13.64
CA ALA A 72 -15.40 11.06 14.89
C ALA A 72 -14.44 10.63 16.02
N PHE A 73 -13.30 10.03 15.66
CA PHE A 73 -12.30 9.47 16.57
C PHE A 73 -10.87 9.87 16.18
N PRO A 74 -10.52 11.17 16.20
CA PRO A 74 -9.21 11.65 15.75
C PRO A 74 -8.09 11.13 16.67
N ASP A 75 -7.24 10.25 16.14
CA ASP A 75 -6.13 9.63 16.86
C ASP A 75 -4.97 9.32 15.90
N THR A 76 -3.73 9.50 16.37
CA THR A 76 -2.52 9.24 15.59
C THR A 76 -2.33 7.77 15.18
N GLY A 77 -3.02 6.83 15.84
CA GLY A 77 -3.00 5.41 15.55
C GLY A 77 -3.86 5.00 14.35
N GLY A 78 -4.73 5.88 13.85
CA GLY A 78 -5.66 5.63 12.74
C GLY A 78 -6.43 4.32 12.89
N ASP A 79 -6.30 3.42 11.93
CA ASP A 79 -6.95 2.11 11.84
C ASP A 79 -6.85 1.29 13.13
N TYR A 80 -5.69 1.33 13.80
CA TYR A 80 -5.49 0.63 15.07
C TYR A 80 -6.46 1.13 16.14
N HIS A 81 -6.64 2.45 16.21
CA HIS A 81 -7.56 3.08 17.16
C HIS A 81 -9.01 2.68 16.85
N PHE A 82 -9.42 2.73 15.58
CA PHE A 82 -10.79 2.38 15.17
C PHE A 82 -11.13 0.92 15.48
N LEU A 83 -10.22 -0.01 15.12
CA LEU A 83 -10.42 -1.44 15.36
C LEU A 83 -10.39 -1.78 16.85
N ARG A 84 -9.49 -1.16 17.62
CA ARG A 84 -9.45 -1.34 19.08
C ARG A 84 -10.72 -0.83 19.75
N ARG A 85 -11.29 0.29 19.29
CA ARG A 85 -12.53 0.84 19.85
C ARG A 85 -13.76 0.00 19.46
N ALA A 86 -13.85 -0.41 18.20
CA ALA A 86 -14.98 -1.21 17.72
C ALA A 86 -14.99 -2.64 18.30
N TYR A 87 -13.83 -3.30 18.38
CA TYR A 87 -13.74 -4.73 18.67
C TYR A 87 -12.93 -5.10 19.91
N GLY A 88 -12.35 -4.11 20.59
CA GLY A 88 -11.58 -4.32 21.82
C GLY A 88 -10.09 -4.59 21.59
N HIS A 89 -9.39 -4.76 22.71
CA HIS A 89 -7.92 -4.82 22.75
C HIS A 89 -7.32 -5.98 21.96
N ARG A 90 -7.96 -7.16 21.97
CA ARG A 90 -7.44 -8.37 21.30
C ARG A 90 -7.32 -8.20 19.78
N LEU A 91 -8.35 -7.63 19.14
CA LEU A 91 -8.35 -7.39 17.70
C LEU A 91 -7.49 -6.20 17.32
N GLY A 92 -7.47 -5.14 18.15
CA GLY A 92 -6.50 -4.05 18.00
C GLY A 92 -5.06 -4.58 18.00
N PHE A 93 -4.72 -5.46 18.94
CA PHE A 93 -3.41 -6.10 18.99
C PHE A 93 -3.11 -6.90 17.71
N LEU A 94 -4.04 -7.76 17.29
CA LEU A 94 -3.83 -8.60 16.10
C LEU A 94 -3.62 -7.76 14.83
N PHE A 95 -4.29 -6.61 14.73
CA PHE A 95 -4.03 -5.63 13.67
C PHE A 95 -2.63 -5.02 13.76
N ALA A 96 -2.20 -4.64 14.97
CA ALA A 96 -0.87 -4.07 15.16
C ALA A 96 0.24 -5.11 14.81
N TRP A 97 0.04 -6.37 15.19
CA TRP A 97 0.90 -7.48 14.80
C TRP A 97 0.92 -7.70 13.29
N SER A 98 -0.25 -7.72 12.63
CA SER A 98 -0.32 -7.90 11.18
C SER A 98 0.34 -6.75 10.44
N ARG A 99 0.20 -5.52 10.94
CA ARG A 99 0.86 -4.35 10.38
C ARG A 99 2.37 -4.50 10.38
N PHE A 100 2.95 -4.97 11.49
CA PHE A 100 4.38 -5.23 11.61
C PHE A 100 4.82 -6.42 10.76
N ALA A 101 4.25 -7.60 11.01
CA ALA A 101 4.80 -8.85 10.53
C ALA A 101 4.45 -9.14 9.07
N VAL A 102 3.32 -8.62 8.58
CA VAL A 102 2.76 -8.96 7.26
C VAL A 102 2.67 -7.74 6.34
N ILE A 103 1.98 -6.68 6.75
CA ILE A 103 1.63 -5.57 5.84
C ILE A 103 2.87 -4.74 5.49
N HIS A 104 3.57 -4.16 6.47
CA HIS A 104 4.73 -3.30 6.16
C HIS A 104 5.89 -4.09 5.56
N THR A 105 6.22 -5.24 6.13
CA THR A 105 7.33 -6.10 5.68
C THR A 105 7.06 -6.68 4.29
N GLY A 106 5.82 -7.13 4.03
CA GLY A 106 5.38 -7.59 2.72
C GLY A 106 5.41 -6.46 1.69
N SER A 107 4.93 -5.26 2.04
CA SER A 107 5.04 -4.10 1.15
C SER A 107 6.49 -3.68 0.87
N MET A 108 7.39 -3.76 1.85
CA MET A 108 8.82 -3.49 1.64
C MET A 108 9.44 -4.48 0.66
N ALA A 109 9.22 -5.78 0.86
CA ALA A 109 9.72 -6.81 -0.04
C ALA A 109 9.13 -6.66 -1.46
N LEU A 110 7.82 -6.38 -1.55
CA LEU A 110 7.12 -6.13 -2.80
C LEU A 110 7.76 -4.95 -3.57
N LEU A 111 7.96 -3.81 -2.91
CA LEU A 111 8.57 -2.63 -3.53
C LEU A 111 10.03 -2.89 -3.93
N GLY A 112 10.75 -3.70 -3.16
CA GLY A 112 12.10 -4.17 -3.51
C GLY A 112 12.11 -4.94 -4.83
N PHE A 113 11.18 -5.88 -5.02
CA PHE A 113 11.03 -6.59 -6.31
C PHE A 113 10.65 -5.65 -7.45
N VAL A 114 9.76 -4.67 -7.23
CA VAL A 114 9.45 -3.67 -8.28
C VAL A 114 10.70 -2.89 -8.68
N PHE A 115 11.52 -2.48 -7.70
CA PHE A 115 12.78 -1.79 -7.95
C PHE A 115 13.74 -2.67 -8.77
N GLY A 116 13.93 -3.92 -8.36
CA GLY A 116 14.81 -4.88 -9.04
C GLY A 116 14.38 -5.14 -10.48
N ASP A 117 13.10 -5.44 -10.69
CA ASP A 117 12.53 -5.77 -12.00
C ASP A 117 12.61 -4.60 -12.98
N TYR A 118 12.40 -3.37 -12.51
CA TYR A 118 12.51 -2.17 -13.37
C TYR A 118 13.96 -1.83 -13.69
N LEU A 119 14.87 -1.95 -12.73
CA LEU A 119 16.29 -1.67 -12.96
C LEU A 119 16.90 -2.69 -13.94
N ALA A 120 16.45 -3.95 -13.89
CA ALA A 120 16.86 -5.01 -14.81
C ALA A 120 16.52 -4.74 -16.29
N GLN A 121 15.56 -3.85 -16.58
CA GLN A 121 15.22 -3.46 -17.96
C GLN A 121 16.32 -2.63 -18.64
N VAL A 122 17.18 -2.00 -17.84
CA VAL A 122 18.23 -1.09 -18.34
C VAL A 122 19.61 -1.65 -18.08
N VAL A 123 19.79 -2.31 -16.93
CA VAL A 123 21.03 -2.95 -16.54
C VAL A 123 20.82 -4.45 -16.62
N ASP A 124 21.32 -5.07 -17.69
CA ASP A 124 21.28 -6.53 -17.83
C ASP A 124 22.27 -7.17 -16.86
N LEU A 125 21.79 -7.47 -15.66
CA LEU A 125 22.54 -8.18 -14.62
C LEU A 125 22.39 -9.69 -14.72
N SER A 126 21.58 -10.19 -15.66
CA SER A 126 21.33 -11.62 -15.87
C SER A 126 22.61 -12.44 -16.09
N PRO A 127 23.66 -11.94 -16.80
CA PRO A 127 24.91 -12.67 -16.96
C PRO A 127 25.66 -12.96 -15.65
N TRP A 128 25.44 -12.15 -14.61
CA TRP A 128 26.17 -12.23 -13.34
C TRP A 128 25.33 -12.83 -12.21
N LEU A 129 24.04 -12.51 -12.19
CA LEU A 129 23.14 -12.81 -11.07
C LEU A 129 22.03 -13.80 -11.45
N GLY A 130 21.88 -14.13 -12.74
CA GLY A 130 20.84 -15.02 -13.23
C GLY A 130 19.43 -14.59 -12.81
N ALA A 131 18.59 -15.58 -12.47
CA ALA A 131 17.22 -15.34 -12.02
C ALA A 131 17.11 -14.59 -10.68
N HIS A 132 18.20 -14.49 -9.92
CA HIS A 132 18.24 -13.89 -8.58
C HIS A 132 18.52 -12.38 -8.60
N ALA A 133 18.72 -11.78 -9.77
CA ALA A 133 19.09 -10.37 -9.92
C ALA A 133 18.11 -9.43 -9.19
N SER A 134 16.80 -9.64 -9.38
CA SER A 134 15.77 -8.80 -8.77
C SER A 134 15.74 -8.93 -7.25
N ALA A 135 15.85 -10.16 -6.72
CA ALA A 135 15.88 -10.40 -5.28
C ALA A 135 17.12 -9.79 -4.61
N LEU A 136 18.28 -9.88 -5.23
CA LEU A 136 19.52 -9.29 -4.71
C LEU A 136 19.46 -7.76 -4.72
N LEU A 137 18.92 -7.14 -5.77
CA LEU A 137 18.68 -5.70 -5.83
C LEU A 137 17.66 -5.26 -4.77
N ALA A 138 16.59 -6.03 -4.57
CA ALA A 138 15.60 -5.78 -3.53
C ALA A 138 16.24 -5.81 -2.13
N ALA A 139 17.04 -6.85 -1.85
CA ALA A 139 17.75 -7.00 -0.58
C ALA A 139 18.75 -5.86 -0.35
N LEU A 140 19.53 -5.49 -1.38
CA LEU A 140 20.47 -4.39 -1.33
C LEU A 140 19.77 -3.06 -1.02
N LEU A 141 18.63 -2.80 -1.67
CA LEU A 141 17.84 -1.59 -1.42
C LEU A 141 17.33 -1.55 0.03
N ILE A 142 16.80 -2.67 0.56
CA ILE A 142 16.34 -2.75 1.96
C ILE A 142 17.50 -2.48 2.92
N VAL A 143 18.66 -3.11 2.71
CA VAL A 143 19.85 -2.92 3.54
C VAL A 143 20.34 -1.46 3.48
N ALA A 144 20.42 -0.88 2.29
CA ALA A 144 20.86 0.50 2.09
C ALA A 144 19.93 1.50 2.80
N LEU A 145 18.62 1.40 2.60
CA LEU A 145 17.66 2.30 3.26
C LEU A 145 17.60 2.08 4.77
N THR A 146 17.75 0.83 5.23
CA THR A 146 17.88 0.53 6.66
C THR A 146 19.11 1.21 7.24
N GLY A 147 20.27 1.12 6.58
CA GLY A 147 21.49 1.80 6.97
C GLY A 147 21.32 3.31 7.07
N LEU A 148 20.74 3.94 6.04
CA LEU A 148 20.45 5.39 6.03
C LEU A 148 19.52 5.80 7.18
N ASN A 149 18.48 5.01 7.45
CA ASN A 149 17.54 5.26 8.55
C ASN A 149 18.23 5.12 9.92
N LEU A 150 19.09 4.12 10.08
CA LEU A 150 19.88 3.90 11.28
C LEU A 150 20.93 4.99 11.51
N LEU A 151 21.46 5.60 10.44
CA LEU A 151 22.34 6.77 10.51
C LEU A 151 21.58 8.07 10.86
N GLY A 152 20.25 8.02 10.91
CA GLY A 152 19.41 9.19 11.22
C GLY A 152 19.27 10.14 10.04
N VAL A 153 19.58 9.71 8.81
CA VAL A 153 19.39 10.52 7.60
C VAL A 153 17.89 10.67 7.37
N ARG A 154 17.38 11.87 7.60
CA ARG A 154 15.97 12.19 7.37
C ARG A 154 15.83 12.73 5.96
N VAL A 155 15.09 12.01 5.11
CA VAL A 155 14.64 12.55 3.83
C VAL A 155 13.73 13.74 4.14
N GLY A 156 14.14 14.92 3.69
CA GLY A 156 13.39 16.15 3.92
C GLY A 156 12.03 16.10 3.20
N LEU A 157 11.03 16.78 3.77
CA LEU A 157 9.70 16.90 3.15
C LEU A 157 9.78 17.39 1.70
N GLY A 158 10.70 18.30 1.38
CA GLY A 158 10.92 18.78 0.02
C GLY A 158 11.38 17.69 -0.95
N THR A 159 12.25 16.78 -0.52
CA THR A 159 12.70 15.63 -1.34
C THR A 159 11.55 14.66 -1.57
N GLN A 160 10.74 14.37 -0.55
CA GLN A 160 9.55 13.54 -0.68
C GLN A 160 8.55 14.13 -1.69
N LEU A 161 8.30 15.45 -1.61
CA LEU A 161 7.42 16.16 -2.53
C LEU A 161 7.97 16.16 -3.96
N GLY A 162 9.29 16.35 -4.13
CA GLY A 162 9.95 16.27 -5.43
C GLY A 162 9.83 14.88 -6.06
N LEU A 163 10.02 13.83 -5.26
CA LEU A 163 9.83 12.44 -5.70
C LEU A 163 8.37 12.20 -6.14
N SER A 164 7.39 12.59 -5.33
CA SER A 164 5.96 12.48 -5.69
C SER A 164 5.62 13.26 -6.97
N ALA A 165 6.18 14.47 -7.14
CA ALA A 165 5.98 15.25 -8.35
C ALA A 165 6.59 14.57 -9.59
N ALA A 166 7.74 13.91 -9.46
CA ALA A 166 8.33 13.13 -10.54
C ALA A 166 7.44 11.96 -10.95
N VAL A 167 6.79 11.28 -10.00
CA VAL A 167 5.84 10.19 -10.31
C VAL A 167 4.62 10.70 -11.06
N LEU A 168 4.03 11.81 -10.59
CA LEU A 168 2.92 12.47 -11.27
C LEU A 168 3.30 12.89 -12.69
N GLY A 169 4.48 13.48 -12.85
CA GLY A 169 5.04 13.84 -14.15
C GLY A 169 5.20 12.61 -15.05
N GLY A 170 5.72 11.50 -14.53
CA GLY A 170 5.83 10.23 -15.24
C GLY A 170 4.48 9.71 -15.76
N LEU A 171 3.45 9.71 -14.92
CA LEU A 171 2.10 9.28 -15.33
C LEU A 171 1.50 10.20 -16.40
N VAL A 172 1.72 11.51 -16.29
CA VAL A 172 1.29 12.47 -17.34
C VAL A 172 2.05 12.24 -18.64
N LEU A 173 3.37 11.97 -18.58
CA LEU A 173 4.18 11.65 -19.74
C LEU A 173 3.70 10.38 -20.47
N LEU A 174 3.22 9.36 -19.74
CA LEU A 174 2.59 8.20 -20.38
C LEU A 174 1.36 8.61 -21.20
N GLY A 175 0.49 9.45 -20.62
CA GLY A 175 -0.70 9.98 -21.31
C GLY A 175 -0.33 10.80 -22.55
N LEU A 176 0.69 11.65 -22.47
CA LEU A 176 1.21 12.43 -23.59
C LEU A 176 1.80 11.54 -24.68
N GLY A 177 2.56 10.49 -24.31
CA GLY A 177 3.10 9.52 -25.24
C GLY A 177 2.00 8.79 -26.02
N ALA A 178 0.95 8.33 -25.33
CA ALA A 178 -0.20 7.74 -26.00
C ALA A 178 -0.96 8.74 -26.89
N GLY A 179 -1.11 9.99 -26.45
CA GLY A 179 -1.70 11.06 -27.25
C GLY A 179 -0.93 11.35 -28.53
N ALA A 180 0.41 11.39 -28.47
CA ALA A 180 1.27 11.53 -29.64
C ALA A 180 1.05 10.38 -30.65
N GLN A 181 0.96 9.14 -30.16
CA GLN A 181 0.68 7.98 -31.00
C GLN A 181 -0.72 8.02 -31.65
N VAL A 182 -1.73 8.56 -30.95
CA VAL A 182 -3.06 8.83 -31.52
C VAL A 182 -2.98 9.83 -32.66
N LEU A 183 -2.31 10.96 -32.44
CA LEU A 183 -2.17 12.02 -33.45
C LEU A 183 -1.38 11.56 -34.67
N ALA A 184 -0.41 10.66 -34.49
CA ALA A 184 0.34 10.02 -35.56
C ALA A 184 -0.46 8.94 -36.33
N GLY A 185 -1.69 8.61 -35.91
CA GLY A 185 -2.51 7.58 -36.55
C GLY A 185 -1.99 6.14 -36.37
N THR A 186 -1.06 5.91 -35.45
CA THR A 186 -0.47 4.58 -35.23
C THR A 186 -1.47 3.64 -34.53
N PRO A 187 -1.75 2.44 -35.07
CA PRO A 187 -2.57 1.46 -34.37
C PRO A 187 -1.82 0.88 -33.15
N PRO A 188 -2.53 0.29 -32.16
CA PRO A 188 -1.87 -0.37 -31.04
C PRO A 188 -0.93 -1.47 -31.52
N ALA A 189 0.19 -1.67 -30.80
CA ALA A 189 1.14 -2.73 -31.11
C ALA A 189 0.48 -4.11 -30.93
N THR A 190 -0.02 -4.67 -32.03
CA THR A 190 -0.68 -5.99 -32.19
C THR A 190 -2.05 -6.18 -31.51
N PRO A 191 -3.04 -6.74 -32.24
CA PRO A 191 -4.17 -7.46 -31.65
C PRO A 191 -3.92 -8.98 -31.73
N PRO A 192 -3.56 -9.64 -30.62
CA PRO A 192 -3.68 -11.10 -30.48
C PRO A 192 -5.12 -11.52 -30.19
N PRO A 193 -5.48 -12.81 -30.33
CA PRO A 193 -6.79 -13.30 -29.92
C PRO A 193 -7.05 -12.98 -28.43
N PRO A 194 -8.32 -12.83 -28.02
CA PRO A 194 -8.66 -12.58 -26.63
C PRO A 194 -7.99 -13.63 -25.76
N LEU A 195 -7.22 -13.18 -24.77
CA LEU A 195 -6.67 -14.08 -23.75
C LEU A 195 -7.87 -14.71 -23.02
N PRO A 196 -7.91 -16.04 -22.82
CA PRO A 196 -8.92 -16.66 -21.97
C PRO A 196 -8.64 -16.28 -20.52
N GLY A 197 -9.10 -15.11 -20.11
CA GLY A 197 -9.04 -14.63 -18.75
C GLY A 197 -10.28 -13.79 -18.49
N GLN A 198 -11.21 -14.26 -17.67
CA GLN A 198 -12.28 -13.44 -17.09
C GLN A 198 -12.23 -13.57 -15.58
N ASP A 199 -11.02 -13.48 -15.01
CA ASP A 199 -10.83 -13.60 -13.58
C ASP A 199 -10.90 -12.22 -12.91
N TRP A 200 -12.13 -11.74 -12.75
CA TRP A 200 -12.40 -10.48 -12.07
C TRP A 200 -11.91 -10.46 -10.62
N GLY A 201 -11.91 -11.60 -9.93
CA GLY A 201 -11.43 -11.71 -8.56
C GLY A 201 -9.94 -11.38 -8.48
N LEU A 202 -9.12 -12.07 -9.28
CA LEU A 202 -7.68 -11.85 -9.34
C LEU A 202 -7.34 -10.43 -9.85
N ALA A 203 -8.05 -9.95 -10.88
CA ALA A 203 -7.84 -8.60 -11.40
C ALA A 203 -8.11 -7.53 -10.34
N LEU A 204 -9.20 -7.68 -9.57
CA LEU A 204 -9.53 -6.74 -8.49
C LEU A 204 -8.50 -6.78 -7.36
N VAL A 205 -7.92 -7.93 -7.01
CA VAL A 205 -6.80 -7.99 -6.05
C VAL A 205 -5.65 -7.07 -6.48
N PHE A 206 -5.23 -7.14 -7.75
CA PHE A 206 -4.15 -6.30 -8.28
C PHE A 206 -4.54 -4.82 -8.41
N VAL A 207 -5.75 -4.52 -8.86
CA VAL A 207 -6.24 -3.14 -8.97
C VAL A 207 -6.33 -2.50 -7.60
N PHE A 208 -6.97 -3.15 -6.63
CA PHE A 208 -7.12 -2.60 -5.29
C PHE A 208 -5.79 -2.49 -4.55
N LEU A 209 -4.85 -3.41 -4.77
CA LEU A 209 -3.49 -3.28 -4.27
C LEU A 209 -2.84 -1.97 -4.75
N ALA A 210 -3.00 -1.62 -6.03
CA ALA A 210 -2.45 -0.38 -6.56
C ALA A 210 -3.13 0.88 -6.02
N TYR A 211 -4.40 0.79 -5.64
CA TYR A 211 -5.08 1.85 -4.91
C TYR A 211 -4.77 1.83 -3.40
N GLY A 212 -4.02 0.85 -2.87
CA GLY A 212 -3.70 0.77 -1.45
C GLY A 212 -2.94 2.00 -0.92
N GLY A 213 -2.96 2.19 0.40
CA GLY A 213 -2.20 3.25 1.09
C GLY A 213 -2.99 4.50 1.47
N TRP A 214 -4.24 4.67 0.99
CA TRP A 214 -5.08 5.79 1.42
C TRP A 214 -5.58 5.66 2.87
N SER A 215 -5.64 4.45 3.41
CA SER A 215 -5.99 4.23 4.83
C SER A 215 -4.91 4.81 5.75
N ASP A 216 -3.64 4.67 5.39
CA ASP A 216 -2.54 5.31 6.11
C ASP A 216 -2.65 6.84 6.07
N ALA A 217 -3.09 7.42 4.95
CA ALA A 217 -3.33 8.86 4.86
C ALA A 217 -4.41 9.35 5.85
N ALA A 218 -5.32 8.48 6.30
CA ALA A 218 -6.33 8.83 7.30
C ALA A 218 -5.73 9.09 8.69
N THR A 219 -4.54 8.58 9.01
CA THR A 219 -3.84 8.87 10.30
C THR A 219 -3.44 10.35 10.39
N LEU A 220 -3.31 11.04 9.25
CA LEU A 220 -2.98 12.46 9.20
C LEU A 220 -4.11 13.36 9.73
N SER A 221 -5.32 12.81 9.91
CA SER A 221 -6.47 13.53 10.47
C SER A 221 -6.18 14.22 11.80
N ALA A 222 -5.37 13.61 12.67
CA ALA A 222 -4.98 14.20 13.95
C ALA A 222 -4.13 15.48 13.82
N GLU A 223 -3.41 15.64 12.70
CA GLU A 223 -2.53 16.77 12.38
C GLU A 223 -3.19 17.81 11.47
N MET A 224 -4.44 17.57 11.03
CA MET A 224 -5.16 18.49 10.15
C MET A 224 -5.69 19.72 10.91
N ARG A 225 -5.57 20.89 10.28
CA ARG A 225 -6.17 22.15 10.77
C ARG A 225 -7.69 22.06 10.87
N ASP A 226 -8.32 21.42 9.89
CA ASP A 226 -9.76 21.15 9.84
C ASP A 226 -9.95 19.62 9.82
N PRO A 227 -9.94 18.97 10.99
CA PRO A 227 -10.09 17.51 11.08
C PRO A 227 -11.51 17.05 10.75
N GLU A 228 -12.50 17.93 10.88
CA GLU A 228 -13.89 17.60 10.61
C GLU A 228 -14.12 17.52 9.10
N ARG A 229 -13.93 18.60 8.35
CA ARG A 229 -14.30 18.63 6.91
C ARG A 229 -13.09 18.47 6.01
N GLY A 230 -11.91 18.79 6.51
CA GLY A 230 -10.67 18.75 5.74
C GLY A 230 -10.27 17.34 5.34
N ILE A 231 -10.38 16.36 6.25
CA ILE A 231 -9.96 14.98 5.98
C ILE A 231 -10.78 14.35 4.85
N ARG A 232 -12.10 14.53 4.88
CA ARG A 232 -12.99 14.07 3.81
C ARG A 232 -12.60 14.65 2.46
N ARG A 233 -12.36 15.97 2.40
CA ARG A 233 -11.95 16.64 1.15
C ARG A 233 -10.59 16.15 0.68
N ALA A 234 -9.64 15.98 1.59
CA ALA A 234 -8.29 15.50 1.26
C ALA A 234 -8.33 14.09 0.66
N LEU A 235 -9.05 13.15 1.29
CA LEU A 235 -9.18 11.78 0.81
C LEU A 235 -9.93 11.73 -0.53
N LEU A 236 -11.06 12.42 -0.68
CA LEU A 236 -11.84 12.40 -1.92
C LEU A 236 -11.10 13.04 -3.11
N LEU A 237 -10.47 14.20 -2.90
CA LEU A 237 -9.70 14.85 -3.97
C LEU A 237 -8.45 14.04 -4.32
N GLY A 238 -7.77 13.48 -3.31
CA GLY A 238 -6.60 12.64 -3.53
C GLY A 238 -6.94 11.37 -4.31
N LEU A 239 -7.90 10.58 -3.82
CA LEU A 239 -8.35 9.35 -4.48
C LEU A 239 -8.97 9.61 -5.85
N GLY A 240 -9.72 10.71 -6.02
CA GLY A 240 -10.27 11.09 -7.32
C GLY A 240 -9.17 11.39 -8.34
N LEU A 241 -8.11 12.10 -7.93
CA LEU A 241 -6.95 12.36 -8.79
C LEU A 241 -6.19 11.06 -9.12
N VAL A 242 -5.96 10.19 -8.13
CA VAL A 242 -5.34 8.87 -8.36
C VAL A 242 -6.14 8.06 -9.37
N MET A 243 -7.46 7.99 -9.21
CA MET A 243 -8.33 7.26 -10.12
C MET A 243 -8.22 7.80 -11.55
N ALA A 244 -8.23 9.13 -11.73
CA ALA A 244 -8.04 9.74 -13.04
C ALA A 244 -6.68 9.39 -13.66
N LEU A 245 -5.60 9.43 -12.87
CA LEU A 245 -4.25 9.12 -13.34
C LEU A 245 -4.06 7.64 -13.66
N TYR A 246 -4.66 6.74 -12.89
CA TYR A 246 -4.60 5.29 -13.15
C TYR A 246 -5.41 4.91 -14.39
N LEU A 247 -6.57 5.54 -14.60
CA LEU A 247 -7.32 5.39 -15.85
C LEU A 247 -6.54 5.93 -17.05
N LEU A 248 -5.90 7.09 -16.90
CA LEU A 248 -5.03 7.66 -17.94
C LEU A 248 -3.86 6.73 -18.27
N ALA A 249 -3.18 6.18 -17.27
CA ALA A 249 -2.05 5.27 -17.48
C ALA A 249 -2.48 3.98 -18.18
N ASN A 250 -3.59 3.35 -17.76
CA ASN A 250 -4.09 2.13 -18.40
C ASN A 250 -4.64 2.40 -19.81
N TRP A 251 -5.31 3.52 -20.03
CA TRP A 251 -5.66 3.96 -21.38
C TRP A 251 -4.42 4.12 -22.25
N ALA A 252 -3.35 4.74 -21.73
CA ALA A 252 -2.11 4.93 -22.45
C ALA A 252 -1.44 3.58 -22.81
N TYR A 253 -1.39 2.64 -21.86
CA TYR A 253 -0.89 1.29 -22.10
C TYR A 253 -1.70 0.56 -23.18
N LEU A 254 -3.02 0.56 -23.07
CA LEU A 254 -3.89 -0.09 -24.05
C LEU A 254 -3.74 0.54 -25.43
N ARG A 255 -3.58 1.85 -25.50
CA ARG A 255 -3.45 2.56 -26.77
C ARG A 255 -2.13 2.25 -27.49
N VAL A 256 -1.03 2.13 -26.75
CA VAL A 256 0.32 1.93 -27.33
C VAL A 256 0.67 0.45 -27.44
N LEU A 257 0.45 -0.33 -26.38
CA LEU A 257 0.86 -1.73 -26.28
C LEU A 257 -0.24 -2.73 -26.65
N GLY A 258 -1.51 -2.32 -26.64
CA GLY A 258 -2.64 -3.25 -26.67
C GLY A 258 -2.77 -4.06 -25.37
N VAL A 259 -3.87 -4.80 -25.21
CA VAL A 259 -4.12 -5.59 -23.99
C VAL A 259 -3.12 -6.74 -23.83
N SER A 260 -2.79 -7.43 -24.91
CA SER A 260 -1.86 -8.56 -24.87
C SER A 260 -0.42 -8.10 -24.73
N GLY A 261 -0.03 -6.99 -25.37
CA GLY A 261 1.30 -6.41 -25.18
C GLY A 261 1.48 -5.87 -23.76
N LEU A 262 0.44 -5.26 -23.18
CA LEU A 262 0.42 -4.92 -21.76
C LEU A 262 0.54 -6.17 -20.88
N ALA A 263 -0.25 -7.22 -21.15
CA ALA A 263 -0.21 -8.46 -20.39
C ALA A 263 1.17 -9.15 -20.43
N ALA A 264 1.90 -9.06 -21.54
CA ALA A 264 3.23 -9.64 -21.68
C ALA A 264 4.36 -8.74 -21.14
N ALA A 265 4.10 -7.47 -20.86
CA ALA A 265 5.14 -6.51 -20.49
C ALA A 265 5.54 -6.62 -19.01
N GLU A 266 6.83 -6.86 -18.75
CA GLU A 266 7.40 -6.83 -17.39
C GLU A 266 7.49 -5.40 -16.82
N ALA A 267 7.71 -4.42 -17.71
CA ALA A 267 7.82 -2.99 -17.40
C ALA A 267 7.05 -2.14 -18.44
N PRO A 268 5.70 -2.13 -18.39
CA PRO A 268 4.87 -1.51 -19.43
C PRO A 268 5.10 -0.01 -19.61
N ALA A 269 5.38 0.72 -18.52
CA ALA A 269 5.73 2.14 -18.60
C ALA A 269 7.00 2.41 -19.41
N ALA A 270 8.06 1.63 -19.16
CA ALA A 270 9.31 1.76 -19.89
C ALA A 270 9.12 1.39 -21.37
N ALA A 271 8.39 0.31 -21.64
CA ALA A 271 8.08 -0.14 -22.99
C ALA A 271 7.26 0.90 -23.79
N LEU A 272 6.23 1.49 -23.17
CA LEU A 272 5.44 2.56 -23.79
C LEU A 272 6.33 3.76 -24.13
N MET A 273 7.13 4.24 -23.19
CA MET A 273 7.98 5.41 -23.41
C MET A 273 9.05 5.16 -24.47
N ARG A 274 9.57 3.93 -24.55
CA ARG A 274 10.49 3.52 -25.63
C ARG A 274 9.83 3.63 -27.00
N ILE A 275 8.59 3.19 -27.14
CA ILE A 275 7.84 3.26 -28.40
C ILE A 275 7.49 4.71 -28.76
N ALA A 276 7.05 5.51 -27.77
CA ALA A 276 6.57 6.86 -28.01
C ALA A 276 7.70 7.88 -28.25
N PHE A 277 8.82 7.77 -27.53
CA PHE A 277 9.86 8.82 -27.49
C PHE A 277 11.30 8.27 -27.56
N GLY A 278 11.49 6.95 -27.69
CA GLY A 278 12.81 6.31 -27.82
C GLY A 278 13.52 5.99 -26.48
N ARG A 279 14.78 5.54 -26.59
CA ARG A 279 15.57 5.00 -25.46
C ARG A 279 15.78 6.00 -24.31
N GLY A 280 15.98 7.28 -24.60
CA GLY A 280 16.16 8.29 -23.55
C GLY A 280 14.95 8.40 -22.62
N ALA A 281 13.74 8.30 -23.18
CA ALA A 281 12.50 8.37 -22.42
C ALA A 281 12.20 7.08 -21.64
N GLU A 282 12.61 5.93 -22.17
CA GLU A 282 12.61 4.66 -21.44
C GLU A 282 13.47 4.74 -20.17
N LEU A 283 14.72 5.21 -20.30
CA LEU A 283 15.64 5.37 -19.17
C LEU A 283 15.07 6.31 -18.11
N LEU A 284 14.48 7.42 -18.54
CA LEU A 284 13.81 8.37 -17.64
C LEU A 284 12.67 7.70 -16.89
N MET A 285 11.82 6.92 -17.58
CA MET A 285 10.69 6.24 -16.95
C MET A 285 11.14 5.17 -15.94
N VAL A 286 12.18 4.40 -16.26
CA VAL A 286 12.79 3.45 -15.31
C VAL A 286 13.32 4.18 -14.08
N GLY A 287 13.97 5.33 -14.26
CA GLY A 287 14.38 6.20 -13.17
C GLY A 287 13.21 6.67 -12.30
N VAL A 288 12.10 7.11 -12.91
CA VAL A 288 10.90 7.53 -12.17
C VAL A 288 10.33 6.38 -11.34
N VAL A 289 10.16 5.19 -11.91
CA VAL A 289 9.56 4.04 -11.20
C VAL A 289 10.47 3.54 -10.07
N THR A 290 11.79 3.45 -10.30
CA THR A 290 12.75 3.02 -9.28
C THR A 290 12.85 4.03 -8.13
N LEU A 291 12.88 5.33 -8.43
CA LEU A 291 12.82 6.39 -7.42
C LEU A 291 11.50 6.38 -6.64
N THR A 292 10.39 6.02 -7.30
CA THR A 292 9.09 5.84 -6.63
C THR A 292 9.15 4.71 -5.61
N ALA A 293 9.66 3.53 -6.00
CA ALA A 293 9.81 2.39 -5.10
C ALA A 293 10.69 2.73 -3.89
N LEU A 294 11.80 3.43 -4.11
CA LEU A 294 12.68 3.93 -3.06
C LEU A 294 11.96 4.89 -2.11
N SER A 295 11.22 5.87 -2.66
CA SER A 295 10.47 6.87 -1.90
C SER A 295 9.43 6.23 -0.97
N VAL A 296 8.64 5.30 -1.50
CA VAL A 296 7.59 4.61 -0.72
C VAL A 296 8.23 3.70 0.34
N MET A 297 9.30 2.97 -0.01
CA MET A 297 9.97 2.10 0.96
C MET A 297 10.62 2.89 2.10
N ASN A 298 11.20 4.06 1.81
CA ASN A 298 11.70 4.97 2.82
C ASN A 298 10.56 5.47 3.75
N ALA A 299 9.39 5.78 3.21
CA ALA A 299 8.23 6.16 4.02
C ALA A 299 7.77 5.03 4.95
N LEU A 300 7.74 3.78 4.46
CA LEU A 300 7.42 2.60 5.26
C LEU A 300 8.45 2.36 6.38
N LEU A 301 9.74 2.58 6.11
CA LEU A 301 10.80 2.49 7.12
C LEU A 301 10.73 3.59 8.20
N ILE A 302 10.01 4.68 7.95
CA ILE A 302 9.77 5.74 8.95
C ILE A 302 8.48 5.45 9.74
N ALA A 303 7.41 5.05 9.06
CA ALA A 303 6.09 4.84 9.66
C ALA A 303 5.96 3.47 10.37
N GLY A 304 6.46 2.40 9.76
CA GLY A 304 6.37 1.03 10.24
C GLY A 304 6.95 0.82 11.65
N PRO A 305 8.18 1.27 11.95
CA PRO A 305 8.75 1.10 13.28
C PRO A 305 8.00 1.84 14.39
N ARG A 306 7.29 2.94 14.08
CA ARG A 306 6.45 3.66 15.06
C ARG A 306 5.21 2.85 15.44
N THR A 307 4.56 2.23 14.45
CA THR A 307 3.40 1.35 14.71
C THR A 307 3.83 0.07 15.41
N THR A 308 4.98 -0.50 15.01
CA THR A 308 5.60 -1.66 15.67
C THR A 308 5.99 -1.35 17.12
N TYR A 309 6.54 -0.17 17.39
CA TYR A 309 6.82 0.29 18.75
C TYR A 309 5.55 0.43 19.59
N ALA A 310 4.47 1.01 19.04
CA ALA A 310 3.19 1.11 19.73
C ALA A 310 2.59 -0.28 20.06
N ALA A 311 2.71 -1.23 19.12
CA ALA A 311 2.31 -2.62 19.33
C ALA A 311 3.14 -3.33 20.41
N ALA A 312 4.47 -3.13 20.38
CA ALA A 312 5.40 -3.71 21.35
C ALA A 312 5.19 -3.15 22.76
N ARG A 313 4.88 -1.85 22.88
CA ARG A 313 4.57 -1.20 24.17
C ARG A 313 3.30 -1.75 24.81
N ASP A 314 2.28 -2.09 24.01
CA ASP A 314 1.02 -2.65 24.50
C ASP A 314 1.13 -4.16 24.84
N LEU A 315 2.12 -4.88 24.29
CA LEU A 315 2.28 -6.33 24.45
C LEU A 315 3.05 -6.76 25.69
N ALA A 316 4.20 -6.17 25.97
CA ALA A 316 5.01 -6.51 27.13
C ALA A 316 6.18 -5.53 27.20
N SER A 317 6.31 -4.82 28.31
CA SER A 317 7.43 -3.93 28.65
C SER A 317 8.82 -4.59 28.67
N GLU A 318 8.90 -5.89 28.35
CA GLU A 318 10.10 -6.72 28.48
C GLU A 318 10.80 -7.04 27.14
N TRP A 319 10.16 -6.76 25.99
CA TRP A 319 10.83 -6.94 24.70
C TRP A 319 11.73 -5.75 24.40
N HIS A 320 13.02 -6.01 24.24
CA HIS A 320 14.07 -5.02 23.93
C HIS A 320 13.81 -4.24 22.62
N LEU A 321 12.81 -4.65 21.83
CA LEU A 321 12.25 -3.96 20.66
C LEU A 321 11.63 -2.58 21.00
N ALA A 322 11.22 -2.37 22.24
CA ALA A 322 10.62 -1.11 22.72
C ALA A 322 11.65 -0.08 23.23
N ARG A 323 12.94 -0.20 22.88
CA ARG A 323 13.95 0.81 23.24
C ARG A 323 13.97 1.93 22.21
N TRP A 324 13.44 3.09 22.61
CA TRP A 324 13.51 4.31 21.81
C TRP A 324 14.91 4.93 21.90
N ASN A 325 15.57 5.15 20.76
CA ASN A 325 16.86 5.83 20.74
C ASN A 325 16.64 7.35 20.61
N HIS A 326 16.76 8.07 21.73
CA HIS A 326 16.54 9.52 21.77
C HIS A 326 17.54 10.33 20.92
N ALA A 327 18.78 9.85 20.73
CA ALA A 327 19.79 10.56 19.94
C ALA A 327 19.49 10.54 18.43
N ARG A 328 18.78 9.49 17.95
CA ARG A 328 18.47 9.29 16.52
C ARG A 328 17.00 9.55 16.18
N GLY A 329 16.12 9.51 17.19
CA GLY A 329 14.67 9.69 17.01
C GLY A 329 13.99 8.51 16.31
N THR A 330 14.60 7.33 16.32
CA THR A 330 14.10 6.09 15.69
C THR A 330 14.26 4.89 16.65
N PRO A 331 13.28 3.97 16.71
CA PRO A 331 13.39 2.75 17.50
C PRO A 331 14.25 1.71 16.76
N THR A 332 15.57 1.72 17.02
CA THR A 332 16.57 0.90 16.31
C THR A 332 16.20 -0.60 16.27
N GLY A 333 15.71 -1.17 17.37
CA GLY A 333 15.31 -2.58 17.42
C GLY A 333 14.13 -2.90 16.49
N ALA A 334 13.13 -2.02 16.42
CA ALA A 334 11.97 -2.20 15.54
C ALA A 334 12.32 -2.00 14.05
N VAL A 335 13.26 -1.10 13.74
CA VAL A 335 13.80 -0.94 12.39
C VAL A 335 14.50 -2.24 11.96
N LEU A 336 15.42 -2.75 12.78
CA LEU A 336 16.15 -3.99 12.48
C LEU A 336 15.23 -5.19 12.34
N ALA A 337 14.23 -5.34 13.21
CA ALA A 337 13.27 -6.44 13.14
C ALA A 337 12.41 -6.38 11.88
N THR A 338 11.89 -5.20 11.53
CA THR A 338 11.11 -5.01 10.30
C THR A 338 11.96 -5.33 9.06
N SER A 339 13.19 -4.81 9.01
CA SER A 339 14.10 -5.08 7.89
C SER A 339 14.50 -6.54 7.80
N ALA A 340 14.73 -7.23 8.93
CA ALA A 340 15.06 -8.66 8.95
C ALA A 340 13.91 -9.51 8.41
N VAL A 341 12.66 -9.23 8.82
CA VAL A 341 11.48 -9.92 8.28
C VAL A 341 11.30 -9.62 6.79
N ALA A 342 11.48 -8.37 6.37
CA ALA A 342 11.41 -8.01 4.95
C ALA A 342 12.48 -8.74 4.11
N LEU A 343 13.72 -8.87 4.61
CA LEU A 343 14.77 -9.63 3.94
C LEU A 343 14.46 -11.14 3.86
N ALA A 344 13.89 -11.71 4.92
CA ALA A 344 13.43 -13.10 4.90
C ALA A 344 12.31 -13.31 3.87
N LEU A 345 11.41 -12.33 3.72
CA LEU A 345 10.37 -12.35 2.69
C LEU A 345 10.94 -12.19 1.27
N VAL A 346 11.98 -11.37 1.08
CA VAL A 346 12.69 -11.31 -0.22
C VAL A 346 13.33 -12.65 -0.55
N ALA A 347 14.01 -13.29 0.40
CA ALA A 347 14.56 -14.63 0.19
C ALA A 347 13.46 -15.65 -0.13
N PHE A 348 12.34 -15.62 0.60
CA PHE A 348 11.18 -16.47 0.29
C PHE A 348 10.62 -16.21 -1.10
N GLY A 349 10.49 -14.95 -1.52
CA GLY A 349 10.04 -14.55 -2.84
C GLY A 349 10.97 -15.02 -3.96
N ASP A 350 12.29 -15.01 -3.72
CA ASP A 350 13.30 -15.50 -4.67
C ASP A 350 13.18 -17.02 -4.92
N PHE A 351 12.87 -17.81 -3.89
CA PHE A 351 12.61 -19.25 -4.06
C PHE A 351 11.34 -19.57 -4.86
N THR A 352 10.46 -18.58 -5.04
CA THR A 352 9.21 -18.74 -5.80
C THR A 352 9.33 -18.16 -7.20
N ARG A 353 8.60 -18.69 -8.19
CA ARG A 353 8.69 -18.27 -9.62
C ARG A 353 8.17 -16.84 -9.92
N GLY A 354 8.04 -15.96 -8.92
CA GLY A 354 7.58 -14.58 -9.08
C GLY A 354 7.54 -13.80 -7.77
N GLY A 355 8.66 -13.20 -7.38
CA GLY A 355 8.82 -12.50 -6.09
C GLY A 355 7.75 -11.45 -5.80
N PHE A 356 7.43 -10.58 -6.77
CA PHE A 356 6.35 -9.60 -6.62
C PHE A 356 5.00 -10.26 -6.29
N SER A 357 4.57 -11.22 -7.11
CA SER A 357 3.28 -11.90 -6.94
C SER A 357 3.21 -12.66 -5.62
N THR A 358 4.30 -13.31 -5.21
CA THR A 358 4.39 -13.98 -3.91
C THR A 358 4.23 -13.01 -2.73
N MET A 359 4.71 -11.77 -2.85
CA MET A 359 4.48 -10.76 -1.81
C MET A 359 3.03 -10.28 -1.80
N VAL A 360 2.39 -10.11 -2.97
CA VAL A 360 0.96 -9.81 -3.07
C VAL A 360 0.13 -10.91 -2.41
N ASP A 361 0.45 -12.15 -2.73
CA ASP A 361 -0.14 -13.36 -2.20
C ASP A 361 -0.04 -13.44 -0.66
N TYR A 362 1.14 -13.12 -0.13
CA TYR A 362 1.40 -13.08 1.31
C TYR A 362 0.60 -11.98 2.03
N LEU A 363 0.54 -10.77 1.47
CA LEU A 363 -0.02 -9.60 2.16
C LEU A 363 -1.54 -9.48 2.01
N SER A 364 -2.08 -9.83 0.84
CA SER A 364 -3.44 -9.45 0.44
C SER A 364 -4.53 -10.02 1.36
N PRO A 365 -4.53 -11.33 1.72
CA PRO A 365 -5.57 -11.88 2.59
C PRO A 365 -5.61 -11.17 3.95
N VAL A 366 -4.44 -10.92 4.54
CA VAL A 366 -4.38 -10.29 5.87
C VAL A 366 -4.80 -8.82 5.79
N TYR A 367 -4.35 -8.10 4.77
CA TYR A 367 -4.75 -6.71 4.55
C TYR A 367 -6.27 -6.60 4.36
N TRP A 368 -6.86 -7.38 3.44
CA TRP A 368 -8.29 -7.32 3.15
C TRP A 368 -9.19 -7.80 4.29
N PHE A 369 -8.70 -8.73 5.11
CA PHE A 369 -9.37 -9.10 6.36
C PHE A 369 -9.55 -7.89 7.28
N PHE A 370 -8.49 -7.15 7.55
CA PHE A 370 -8.58 -5.97 8.40
C PHE A 370 -9.32 -4.79 7.74
N MET A 371 -9.20 -4.61 6.42
CA MET A 371 -9.99 -3.62 5.70
C MET A 371 -11.50 -3.89 5.81
N THR A 372 -11.89 -5.17 5.75
CA THR A 372 -13.29 -5.59 5.95
C THR A 372 -13.77 -5.26 7.37
N LEU A 373 -12.95 -5.54 8.38
CA LEU A 373 -13.26 -5.18 9.77
C LEU A 373 -13.34 -3.66 9.97
N SER A 374 -12.48 -2.88 9.32
CA SER A 374 -12.51 -1.41 9.36
C SER A 374 -13.76 -0.85 8.70
N ALA A 375 -14.22 -1.45 7.59
CA ALA A 375 -15.49 -1.08 6.96
C ALA A 375 -16.68 -1.31 7.91
N LEU A 376 -16.72 -2.49 8.54
CA LEU A 376 -17.76 -2.85 9.50
C LEU A 376 -17.69 -2.02 10.79
N ALA A 377 -16.52 -1.49 11.15
CA ALA A 377 -16.35 -0.65 12.34
C ALA A 377 -17.23 0.60 12.30
N VAL A 378 -17.51 1.17 11.11
CA VAL A 378 -18.45 2.30 10.95
C VAL A 378 -19.84 1.93 11.47
N ILE A 379 -20.33 0.75 11.07
CA ILE A 379 -21.66 0.25 11.44
C ILE A 379 -21.68 -0.08 12.94
N VAL A 380 -20.67 -0.83 13.41
CA VAL A 380 -20.54 -1.24 14.82
C VAL A 380 -20.47 -0.03 15.75
N LEU A 381 -19.68 0.98 15.42
CA LEU A 381 -19.52 2.18 16.27
C LEU A 381 -20.76 3.08 16.23
N ARG A 382 -21.53 3.09 15.13
CA ARG A 382 -22.84 3.76 15.11
C ARG A 382 -23.85 3.10 16.04
N TRP A 383 -23.76 1.79 16.24
CA TRP A 383 -24.63 1.06 17.15
C TRP A 383 -24.17 1.13 18.60
N ARG A 384 -22.86 1.01 18.84
CA ARG A 384 -22.29 1.02 20.21
C ARG A 384 -22.19 2.41 20.82
N GLU A 385 -21.96 3.43 19.99
CA GLU A 385 -21.75 4.81 20.46
C GLU A 385 -22.63 5.78 19.66
N PRO A 386 -23.97 5.67 19.74
CA PRO A 386 -24.88 6.48 18.92
C PRO A 386 -24.72 7.99 19.20
N ASP A 387 -24.48 8.37 20.45
CA ASP A 387 -24.39 9.76 20.88
C ASP A 387 -23.05 10.45 20.56
N GLN A 388 -22.05 9.70 20.07
CA GLN A 388 -20.76 10.27 19.69
C GLN A 388 -20.95 11.31 18.56
N PRO A 389 -20.44 12.54 18.71
CA PRO A 389 -20.47 13.54 17.66
C PRO A 389 -19.77 13.03 16.39
N ARG A 390 -20.47 13.11 15.26
CA ARG A 390 -19.96 12.70 13.93
C ARG A 390 -20.03 13.89 12.98
N PRO A 391 -18.98 14.74 12.93
CA PRO A 391 -18.94 15.91 12.06
C PRO A 391 -19.02 15.57 10.58
N VAL A 392 -18.49 14.40 10.21
CA VAL A 392 -18.66 13.78 8.89
C VAL A 392 -19.47 12.51 9.04
N ARG A 393 -20.46 12.36 8.15
CA ARG A 393 -21.23 11.13 8.01
C ARG A 393 -21.11 10.63 6.58
N VAL A 394 -20.90 9.34 6.43
CA VAL A 394 -20.98 8.64 5.15
C VAL A 394 -22.40 8.79 4.62
N PRO A 395 -22.59 9.25 3.37
CA PRO A 395 -23.90 9.34 2.74
C PRO A 395 -24.47 7.94 2.48
N LEU A 396 -25.79 7.84 2.24
CA LEU A 396 -26.47 6.59 1.90
C LEU A 396 -26.20 5.45 2.90
N TYR A 397 -26.04 5.79 4.19
CA TYR A 397 -25.89 4.78 5.24
C TYR A 397 -27.17 3.91 5.34
N PRO A 398 -27.05 2.57 5.48
CA PRO A 398 -25.83 1.77 5.65
C PRO A 398 -25.23 1.19 4.36
N TRP A 399 -25.76 1.55 3.19
CA TRP A 399 -25.41 0.92 1.91
C TRP A 399 -23.96 1.14 1.49
N LEU A 400 -23.40 2.34 1.64
CA LEU A 400 -22.00 2.59 1.28
C LEU A 400 -21.00 1.83 2.16
N PRO A 401 -21.13 1.82 3.50
CA PRO A 401 -20.30 0.96 4.35
C PRO A 401 -20.46 -0.53 4.04
N LEU A 402 -21.68 -1.00 3.75
CA LEU A 402 -21.92 -2.39 3.36
C LEU A 402 -21.29 -2.74 2.01
N LEU A 403 -21.37 -1.83 1.03
CA LEU A 403 -20.71 -2.00 -0.27
C LEU A 403 -19.20 -2.11 -0.11
N PHE A 404 -18.60 -1.28 0.74
CA PHE A 404 -17.17 -1.34 1.02
C PHE A 404 -16.75 -2.60 1.80
N ALA A 405 -17.57 -3.03 2.76
CA ALA A 405 -17.35 -4.29 3.47
C ALA A 405 -17.47 -5.48 2.51
N ALA A 406 -18.48 -5.50 1.64
CA ALA A 406 -18.70 -6.55 0.65
C ALA A 406 -17.58 -6.61 -0.38
N SER A 407 -17.12 -5.47 -0.90
CA SER A 407 -15.99 -5.45 -1.85
C SER A 407 -14.69 -5.91 -1.19
N SER A 408 -14.40 -5.46 0.02
CA SER A 408 -13.23 -5.90 0.78
C SER A 408 -13.29 -7.41 1.10
N ALA A 409 -14.47 -7.92 1.46
CA ALA A 409 -14.68 -9.34 1.71
C ALA A 409 -14.56 -10.19 0.43
N TYR A 410 -15.01 -9.67 -0.71
CA TYR A 410 -14.86 -10.35 -2.00
C TYR A 410 -13.38 -10.43 -2.42
N VAL A 411 -12.62 -9.35 -2.25
CA VAL A 411 -11.17 -9.35 -2.55
C VAL A 411 -10.41 -10.24 -1.56
N LEU A 412 -10.82 -10.28 -0.29
CA LEU A 412 -10.32 -11.25 0.69
C LEU A 412 -10.57 -12.69 0.24
N TRP A 413 -11.82 -13.02 -0.12
CA TRP A 413 -12.19 -14.35 -0.58
C TRP A 413 -11.38 -14.76 -1.82
N SER A 414 -11.29 -13.85 -2.80
CA SER A 414 -10.46 -14.04 -4.00
C SER A 414 -8.99 -14.29 -3.62
N SER A 415 -8.45 -13.47 -2.71
CA SER A 415 -7.08 -13.63 -2.21
C SER A 415 -6.87 -14.94 -1.45
N VAL A 416 -7.90 -15.60 -0.92
CA VAL A 416 -7.72 -16.90 -0.25
C VAL A 416 -7.84 -18.04 -1.26
N VAL A 417 -8.80 -17.97 -2.19
CA VAL A 417 -9.06 -19.01 -3.19
C VAL A 417 -7.91 -19.12 -4.19
N TYR A 418 -7.36 -17.99 -4.65
CA TYR A 418 -6.38 -17.99 -5.75
C TYR A 418 -4.94 -18.22 -5.30
N VAL A 419 -4.62 -17.88 -4.06
CA VAL A 419 -3.24 -17.62 -3.66
C VAL A 419 -2.47 -18.87 -3.17
N LYS A 420 -3.09 -20.05 -3.18
CA LYS A 420 -2.45 -21.35 -2.85
C LYS A 420 -1.57 -21.25 -1.58
N ALA A 421 -0.25 -21.33 -1.72
CA ALA A 421 0.70 -21.43 -0.61
C ALA A 421 1.06 -20.08 0.06
N GLY A 422 1.07 -18.95 -0.67
CA GLY A 422 1.49 -17.65 -0.11
C GLY A 422 0.54 -17.12 0.97
N ALA A 423 -0.76 -17.35 0.77
CA ALA A 423 -1.83 -16.98 1.70
C ALA A 423 -1.75 -17.80 2.98
N VAL A 424 -1.37 -19.08 2.87
CA VAL A 424 -1.15 -19.96 4.03
C VAL A 424 -0.04 -19.39 4.91
N VAL A 425 1.05 -18.89 4.33
CA VAL A 425 2.15 -18.27 5.10
C VAL A 425 1.68 -16.99 5.78
N GLY A 426 1.00 -16.08 5.07
CA GLY A 426 0.48 -14.84 5.65
C GLY A 426 -0.51 -15.09 6.80
N VAL A 427 -1.45 -16.03 6.61
CA VAL A 427 -2.42 -16.44 7.63
C VAL A 427 -1.73 -17.16 8.79
N ALA A 428 -0.71 -17.98 8.55
CA ALA A 428 0.06 -18.64 9.60
C ALA A 428 0.81 -17.62 10.46
N VAL A 429 1.44 -16.60 9.86
CA VAL A 429 2.10 -15.50 10.60
C VAL A 429 1.08 -14.74 11.46
N LEU A 430 -0.14 -14.52 10.96
CA LEU A 430 -1.22 -13.93 11.74
C LEU A 430 -1.64 -14.84 12.90
N ALA A 431 -1.73 -16.15 12.67
CA ALA A 431 -2.06 -17.15 13.69
C ALA A 431 -1.01 -17.23 14.80
N VAL A 432 0.28 -17.07 14.47
CA VAL A 432 1.36 -16.93 15.47
C VAL A 432 1.10 -15.72 16.37
N GLY A 433 0.70 -14.57 15.81
CA GLY A 433 0.31 -13.40 16.59
C GLY A 433 -0.86 -13.68 17.54
N ALA A 434 -1.88 -14.40 17.07
CA ALA A 434 -3.00 -14.81 17.91
C ALA A 434 -2.58 -15.77 19.04
N ALA A 435 -1.69 -16.72 18.75
CA ALA A 435 -1.14 -17.64 19.74
C ALA A 435 -0.31 -16.92 20.81
N LEU A 436 0.53 -15.96 20.40
CA LEU A 436 1.30 -15.11 21.33
C LEU A 436 0.38 -14.31 22.26
N LEU A 437 -0.71 -13.73 21.73
CA LEU A 437 -1.70 -13.02 22.54
C LEU A 437 -2.38 -13.95 23.57
N TRP A 438 -2.76 -15.17 23.17
CA TRP A 438 -3.36 -16.13 24.10
C TRP A 438 -2.39 -16.67 25.14
N GLY A 439 -1.13 -16.90 24.77
CA GLY A 439 -0.08 -17.32 25.70
C GLY A 439 0.21 -16.26 26.77
N HIS A 440 0.32 -14.99 26.37
CA HIS A 440 0.63 -13.89 27.29
C HIS A 440 -0.55 -13.58 28.25
N GLY A 441 -1.80 -13.68 27.78
CA GLY A 441 -2.99 -13.52 28.61
C GLY A 441 -3.10 -14.55 29.75
N ARG A 442 -2.62 -15.78 29.52
CA ARG A 442 -2.57 -16.84 30.56
C ARG A 442 -1.44 -16.61 31.56
N TRP A 443 -0.28 -16.15 31.09
CA TRP A 443 0.89 -15.93 31.95
C TRP A 443 0.67 -14.80 32.98
N ARG A 444 0.03 -13.70 32.58
CA ARG A 444 -0.32 -12.60 33.51
C ARG A 444 -1.38 -12.97 34.55
N GLN A 445 -2.30 -13.88 34.23
CA GLN A 445 -3.30 -14.37 35.20
C GLN A 445 -2.70 -15.33 36.23
N GLN A 446 -1.56 -15.97 35.91
CA GLN A 446 -0.83 -16.87 36.82
C GLN A 446 0.14 -16.12 37.74
N THR A 447 0.70 -14.99 37.30
CA THR A 447 1.60 -14.15 38.13
C THR A 447 0.89 -13.10 38.98
N SER A 448 -0.41 -12.87 38.75
CA SER A 448 -1.26 -12.00 39.57
C SER A 448 -2.10 -12.75 40.63
N ARG A 449 -1.84 -14.04 40.82
CA ARG A 449 -2.32 -14.86 41.95
C ARG A 449 -1.11 -15.21 42.80
#